data_AF-A0A1V3GCZ5-F1
#
_entry.id   AF-A0A1V3GCZ5-F1
#
_cell.length_a   1.000
_cell.length_b   1.000
_cell.length_c   1.000
_cell.angle_alpha   90.00
_cell.angle_beta   90.00
_cell.angle_gamma   90.00
#
_symmetry.space_group_name_H-M   'P 1'
#
loop_
_entity.id
_entity.type
_entity.pdbx_description
1 polymer ?
#
loop_
_entity_poly.entity_id
_entity_poly.type
_entity_poly.pdbx_seq_one_letter_code
_entity_poly.pdbx_strand_id
1 'polypeptide(L)'
;MLEIKSNGTDWNAPVQPIHTLLKKLDQKPLDPVYEGMGNFIIKYKTEKHTDNPRYVGCTHFLGHFATIPYVFNVITDERVIIEELTKAIRINQERLDYEQLRKNIFSY
;
A
#
# COMPACT_ATOMS: atom_id res chain seq x y z
N MET A 1 11.89 7.56 9.96
CA MET A 1 11.34 8.50 8.98
C MET A 1 10.06 7.90 8.45
N LEU A 2 8.98 8.68 8.50
CA LEU A 2 7.70 8.35 7.92
C LEU A 2 7.27 9.52 7.02
N GLU A 3 7.18 9.25 5.72
CA GLU A 3 6.67 10.19 4.74
C GLU A 3 5.38 9.64 4.12
N ILE A 4 4.28 10.35 4.34
CA ILE A 4 2.99 10.02 3.74
C ILE A 4 2.72 11.01 2.62
N LYS A 5 2.97 10.58 1.37
CA LYS A 5 2.74 11.42 0.18
C LYS A 5 1.26 11.52 -0.16
N SER A 6 0.53 10.42 0.00
CA SER A 6 -0.91 10.35 -0.19
C SER A 6 -1.48 9.31 0.77
N ASN A 7 -2.63 9.61 1.37
CA ASN A 7 -3.40 8.67 2.17
C ASN A 7 -4.81 9.27 2.32
N GLY A 8 -5.63 9.15 1.28
CA GLY A 8 -6.86 9.94 1.17
C GLY A 8 -7.68 9.56 -0.05
N THR A 9 -8.73 10.33 -0.33
CA THR A 9 -9.71 10.02 -1.38
C THR A 9 -9.15 10.08 -2.81
N ASP A 10 -8.06 10.82 -2.99
CA ASP A 10 -7.27 10.88 -4.21
C ASP A 10 -5.81 11.24 -3.86
N TRP A 11 -4.94 11.37 -4.86
CA TRP A 11 -3.51 11.61 -4.70
C TRP A 11 -3.16 12.98 -4.10
N ASN A 12 -4.06 13.97 -4.21
CA ASN A 12 -3.88 15.35 -3.77
C ASN A 12 -4.73 15.71 -2.54
N ALA A 13 -5.62 14.81 -2.11
CA ALA A 13 -6.46 15.00 -0.94
C ALA A 13 -5.63 15.20 0.34
N PRO A 14 -6.18 15.91 1.36
CA PRO A 14 -5.51 16.06 2.64
C PRO A 14 -5.08 14.73 3.23
N VAL A 15 -3.78 14.60 3.48
CA VAL A 15 -3.15 13.38 3.97
C VAL A 15 -3.75 12.98 5.32
N GLN A 16 -4.31 11.78 5.38
CA GLN A 16 -4.78 11.19 6.63
C GLN A 16 -3.63 10.52 7.39
N PRO A 17 -3.73 10.39 8.72
CA PRO A 17 -2.70 9.71 9.52
C PRO A 17 -2.68 8.20 9.24
N ILE A 18 -1.56 7.55 9.56
CA ILE A 18 -1.33 6.13 9.21
C ILE A 18 -2.36 5.17 9.81
N HIS A 19 -2.88 5.47 11.00
CA HIS A 19 -3.96 4.70 11.63
C HIS A 19 -5.22 4.59 10.77
N THR A 20 -5.44 5.56 9.87
CA THR A 20 -6.61 5.61 9.00
C THR A 20 -6.42 4.58 7.89
N LEU A 21 -5.19 4.47 7.37
CA LEU A 21 -4.84 3.46 6.38
C LEU A 21 -5.03 2.05 6.96
N LEU A 22 -4.50 1.79 8.16
CA LEU A 22 -4.67 0.51 8.85
C LEU A 22 -6.16 0.15 9.02
N LYS A 23 -6.97 1.11 9.46
CA LYS A 23 -8.43 0.92 9.56
C LYS A 23 -9.09 0.63 8.21
N LYS A 24 -8.65 1.29 7.12
CA LYS A 24 -9.18 1.02 5.78
C LYS A 24 -8.77 -0.37 5.26
N LEU A 25 -7.53 -0.79 5.48
CA LEU A 25 -7.03 -2.13 5.16
C LEU A 25 -7.83 -3.24 5.87
N ASP A 26 -8.31 -2.98 7.09
CA ASP A 26 -9.18 -3.91 7.80
C ASP A 26 -10.59 -3.97 7.19
N GLN A 27 -11.10 -2.85 6.67
CA GLN A 27 -12.50 -2.72 6.26
C GLN A 27 -12.77 -2.99 4.78
N LYS A 28 -11.85 -2.64 3.88
CA LYS A 28 -12.08 -2.60 2.44
C LYS A 28 -11.00 -3.39 1.69
N PRO A 29 -11.36 -4.14 0.64
CA PRO A 29 -10.38 -4.88 -0.15
C PRO A 29 -9.50 -3.92 -0.95
N LEU A 30 -8.21 -4.24 -1.00
CA LEU A 30 -7.25 -3.62 -1.91
C LEU A 30 -7.59 -3.95 -3.37
N ASP A 31 -7.09 -3.12 -4.27
CA ASP A 31 -7.22 -3.33 -5.72
C ASP A 31 -6.12 -4.27 -6.24
N PRO A 32 -6.44 -5.51 -6.68
CA PRO A 32 -5.45 -6.49 -7.10
C PRO A 32 -4.60 -6.10 -8.32
N VAL A 33 -4.97 -5.04 -9.06
CA VAL A 33 -4.12 -4.49 -10.15
C VAL A 33 -2.71 -4.17 -9.65
N TYR A 34 -2.56 -3.77 -8.39
CA TYR A 34 -1.28 -3.44 -7.78
C TYR A 34 -0.40 -4.65 -7.43
N GLU A 35 -0.89 -5.89 -7.60
CA GLU A 35 -0.03 -7.09 -7.55
C GLU A 35 1.11 -7.01 -8.57
N GLY A 36 0.82 -6.51 -9.78
CA GLY A 36 1.82 -6.31 -10.83
C GLY A 36 2.79 -5.14 -10.57
N MET A 37 2.48 -4.26 -9.63
CA MET A 37 3.29 -3.06 -9.30
C MET A 37 4.11 -3.25 -8.02
N GLY A 38 4.62 -4.46 -7.79
CA GLY A 38 5.37 -4.79 -6.57
C GLY A 38 4.49 -5.21 -5.40
N ASN A 39 3.25 -5.64 -5.67
CA ASN A 39 2.36 -6.24 -4.68
C ASN A 39 2.21 -5.39 -3.41
N PHE A 40 1.91 -4.12 -3.63
CA PHE A 40 1.71 -3.04 -2.64
C PHE A 40 2.93 -2.67 -1.80
N ILE A 41 4.03 -3.44 -1.85
CA ILE A 41 5.17 -3.31 -0.93
C ILE A 41 6.47 -3.38 -1.72
N ILE A 42 7.06 -2.22 -1.98
CA ILE A 42 8.30 -2.07 -2.75
C ILE A 42 9.45 -1.77 -1.79
N LYS A 43 10.53 -2.53 -1.87
CA LYS A 43 11.73 -2.33 -1.02
C LYS A 43 12.80 -1.56 -1.76
N TYR A 44 13.16 -0.37 -1.28
CA TYR A 44 14.22 0.44 -1.87
C TYR A 44 15.58 0.07 -1.31
N LYS A 45 16.08 -1.13 -1.64
CA LYS A 45 17.34 -1.64 -1.05
C LYS A 45 18.60 -0.87 -1.49
N THR A 46 18.55 -0.25 -2.67
CA THR A 46 19.70 0.39 -3.33
C THR A 46 19.18 1.56 -4.16
N GLU A 47 20.09 2.43 -4.61
CA GLU A 47 19.76 3.58 -5.48
C GLU A 47 19.13 3.15 -6.81
N LYS A 48 19.36 1.91 -7.27
CA LYS A 48 18.70 1.38 -8.48
C LYS A 48 17.19 1.17 -8.32
N HIS A 49 16.69 1.14 -7.08
CA HIS A 49 15.28 0.91 -6.78
C HIS A 49 14.50 2.22 -6.56
N THR A 50 15.17 3.38 -6.52
CA THR A 50 14.51 4.65 -6.26
C THR A 50 15.27 5.82 -6.91
N ASP A 51 14.53 6.73 -7.54
CA ASP A 51 15.12 7.94 -8.14
C ASP A 51 15.59 8.96 -7.09
N ASN A 52 15.33 8.71 -5.80
CA ASN A 52 15.73 9.57 -4.71
C ASN A 52 16.58 8.80 -3.68
N PRO A 53 17.90 9.04 -3.63
CA PRO A 53 18.82 8.36 -2.72
C PRO A 53 18.41 8.42 -1.24
N ARG A 54 17.63 9.43 -0.82
CA ARG A 54 17.15 9.55 0.57
C ARG A 54 16.26 8.39 1.02
N TYR A 55 15.66 7.66 0.07
CA TYR A 55 14.77 6.54 0.37
C TYR A 55 15.48 5.19 0.35
N VAL A 56 16.78 5.14 0.10
CA VAL A 56 17.53 3.89 0.21
C VAL A 56 17.42 3.35 1.64
N GLY A 57 17.04 2.08 1.77
CA GLY A 57 16.72 1.44 3.04
C GLY A 57 15.24 1.52 3.46
N CYS A 58 14.43 2.35 2.81
CA CYS A 58 13.00 2.47 3.10
C CYS A 58 12.17 1.36 2.42
N THR A 59 10.97 1.17 2.94
CA THR A 59 9.88 0.43 2.30
C THR A 59 8.82 1.42 1.80
N HIS A 60 8.41 1.25 0.56
CA HIS A 60 7.36 2.03 -0.09
C HIS A 60 6.09 1.20 -0.19
N PHE A 61 5.03 1.69 0.42
CA PHE A 61 3.69 1.17 0.33
C PHE A 61 2.88 2.00 -0.65
N LEU A 62 2.37 1.37 -1.70
CA LEU A 62 1.64 2.03 -2.78
C LEU A 62 0.42 1.21 -3.17
N GLY A 63 -0.74 1.85 -3.25
CA GLY A 63 -1.95 1.14 -3.68
C GLY A 63 -3.23 1.95 -3.70
N HIS A 64 -4.27 1.28 -4.15
CA HIS A 64 -5.66 1.75 -4.19
C HIS A 64 -6.58 0.71 -3.56
N PHE A 65 -7.75 1.14 -3.11
CA PHE A 65 -8.83 0.26 -2.66
C PHE A 65 -9.83 0.00 -3.78
N ALA A 66 -10.30 -1.24 -3.95
CA ALA A 66 -11.13 -1.60 -5.10
C ALA A 66 -12.56 -1.01 -5.05
N THR A 67 -13.06 -0.71 -3.85
CA THR A 67 -14.48 -0.41 -3.62
C THR A 67 -14.75 1.00 -3.13
N ILE A 68 -13.69 1.79 -2.91
CA ILE A 68 -13.79 3.19 -2.49
C ILE A 68 -12.71 3.99 -3.23
N PRO A 69 -12.97 5.27 -3.56
CA PRO A 69 -11.92 6.15 -4.07
C PRO A 69 -10.99 6.48 -2.91
N TYR A 70 -9.93 5.69 -2.72
CA TYR A 70 -8.97 5.90 -1.65
C TYR A 70 -7.60 5.33 -2.04
N VAL A 71 -6.57 6.17 -2.02
CA VAL A 71 -5.20 5.81 -2.38
C VAL A 71 -4.26 5.93 -1.19
N PHE A 72 -3.13 5.23 -1.24
CA PHE A 72 -2.04 5.41 -0.31
C PHE A 72 -0.67 5.35 -1.00
N ASN A 73 0.23 6.20 -0.53
CA ASN A 73 1.64 6.30 -0.93
C ASN A 73 2.44 6.68 0.31
N VAL A 74 3.02 5.69 0.96
CA VAL A 74 3.73 5.82 2.24
C VAL A 74 5.14 5.28 2.08
N ILE A 75 6.15 6.08 2.42
CA ILE A 75 7.54 5.66 2.41
C ILE A 75 8.06 5.75 3.84
N THR A 76 8.63 4.66 4.35
CA THR A 76 9.11 4.61 5.74
C THR A 76 10.26 3.63 5.92
N ASP A 77 11.16 3.93 6.83
CA ASP A 77 12.19 3.02 7.36
C ASP A 77 11.86 2.56 8.79
N GLU A 78 10.70 2.97 9.33
CA GLU A 78 10.28 2.66 10.69
C GLU A 78 9.77 1.22 10.78
N ARG A 79 10.53 0.37 11.47
CA ARG A 79 10.28 -1.07 11.56
C ARG A 79 8.85 -1.42 12.01
N VAL A 80 8.34 -0.74 13.03
CA VAL A 80 6.99 -0.99 13.57
C VAL A 80 5.93 -0.72 12.50
N ILE A 81 5.99 0.43 11.81
CA ILE A 81 5.04 0.78 10.75
C ILE A 81 5.14 -0.19 9.57
N ILE A 82 6.37 -0.58 9.20
CA ILE A 82 6.60 -1.56 8.12
C ILE A 82 5.94 -2.90 8.47
N GLU A 83 6.14 -3.39 9.68
CA GLU A 83 5.59 -4.65 10.16
C GLU A 83 4.06 -4.61 10.20
N GLU A 84 3.48 -3.54 10.74
CA GLU A 84 2.02 -3.35 10.81
C GLU A 84 1.36 -3.27 9.44
N LEU A 85 1.88 -2.43 8.53
CA LEU A 85 1.32 -2.28 7.18
C LEU A 85 1.50 -3.56 6.36
N THR A 86 2.67 -4.20 6.45
CA THR A 86 2.91 -5.48 5.75
C THR A 86 1.91 -6.52 6.21
N LYS A 87 1.72 -6.66 7.53
CA LYS A 87 0.76 -7.60 8.10
C LYS A 87 -0.68 -7.28 7.65
N ALA A 88 -1.09 -6.01 7.74
CA ALA A 88 -2.43 -5.58 7.35
C ALA A 88 -2.71 -5.82 5.86
N ILE A 89 -1.73 -5.57 4.98
CA ILE A 89 -1.83 -5.87 3.54
C ILE A 89 -1.98 -7.38 3.33
N ARG A 90 -1.17 -8.22 3.98
CA ARG A 90 -1.26 -9.68 3.81
C ARG A 90 -2.60 -10.23 4.30
N ILE A 91 -3.09 -9.78 5.45
CA ILE A 91 -4.43 -10.12 5.94
C ILE A 91 -5.50 -9.66 4.95
N ASN A 92 -5.36 -8.47 4.37
CA ASN A 92 -6.32 -7.97 3.37
C ASN A 92 -6.37 -8.90 2.13
N GLN A 93 -5.22 -9.39 1.68
CA GLN A 93 -5.13 -10.28 0.52
C GLN A 93 -5.69 -11.70 0.78
N GLU A 94 -5.80 -12.11 2.03
CA GLU A 94 -6.40 -13.38 2.44
C GLU A 94 -7.95 -13.32 2.53
N ARG A 95 -8.54 -12.13 2.37
CA ARG A 95 -9.99 -11.98 2.43
C ARG A 95 -10.68 -12.56 1.18
N LEU A 96 -11.86 -13.14 1.39
CA LEU A 96 -12.69 -13.69 0.30
C LEU A 96 -13.09 -12.64 -0.74
N ASP A 97 -13.38 -11.40 -0.32
CA ASP A 97 -13.73 -10.31 -1.22
C ASP A 97 -12.54 -9.87 -2.10
N TYR A 98 -11.33 -9.84 -1.54
CA TYR A 98 -10.10 -9.63 -2.31
C TYR A 98 -9.85 -10.77 -3.31
N GLU A 99 -10.00 -12.03 -2.90
CA GLU A 99 -9.80 -13.18 -3.80
C GLU A 99 -10.75 -13.15 -5.00
N GLN A 100 -12.01 -12.78 -4.79
CA GLN A 100 -12.99 -12.63 -5.86
C GLN A 100 -12.59 -11.53 -6.86
N LEU A 101 -12.17 -10.36 -6.35
CA LEU A 101 -11.67 -9.27 -7.19
C LEU A 101 -10.44 -9.70 -8.00
N ARG A 102 -9.52 -10.43 -7.35
CA ARG A 102 -8.28 -10.91 -7.97
C ARG A 102 -8.58 -11.89 -9.10
N LYS A 103 -9.52 -12.81 -8.91
CA LYS A 103 -9.97 -13.72 -9.98
C LYS A 103 -10.51 -12.93 -11.16
N ASN A 104 -11.37 -11.93 -10.95
CA ASN A 104 -11.91 -11.15 -12.07
C ASN A 104 -10.84 -10.40 -12.90
N ILE A 105 -9.72 -10.02 -12.29
CA ILE A 105 -8.62 -9.32 -12.96
C ILE A 105 -7.68 -10.29 -13.70
N PHE A 106 -7.40 -11.45 -13.11
CA PHE A 106 -6.41 -12.41 -13.63
C PHE A 106 -7.02 -13.70 -14.21
N SER A 107 -8.33 -13.71 -14.47
CA SER A 107 -8.99 -14.78 -15.21
C SER A 107 -8.60 -14.66 -16.69
N TYR A 108 -7.80 -15.60 -17.16
CA TYR A 108 -7.52 -15.84 -18.58
C TYR A 108 -8.46 -16.93 -19.12
#